data_AF-A0AAV4ZNZ8-F1
#
_entry.id   AF-A0AAV4ZNZ8-F1
#
_cell.length_a   1.000
_cell.length_b   1.000
_cell.length_c   1.000
_cell.angle_alpha   90.00
_cell.angle_beta   90.00
_cell.angle_gamma   90.00
#
_symmetry.space_group_name_H-M   'P 1'
#
loop_
_entity.id
_entity.type
_entity.pdbx_description
1 polymer ?
#
loop_
_entity_poly.entity_id
_entity_poly.type
_entity_poly.pdbx_seq_one_letter_code
_entity_poly.pdbx_strand_id
1 'polypeptide(L)' 'MPNDGIPFERIRERAYDIWDRNHRPAGFDLEFWLMAERELRAEAATATADRSEANNPQTS' A
#
# COMPACT_ATOMS: atom_id res chain seq x y z
N MET A 1 11.48 -4.53 -13.31
CA MET A 1 10.33 -5.19 -12.64
C MET A 1 9.98 -4.35 -11.43
N PRO A 2 8.72 -4.00 -11.16
CA PRO A 2 8.38 -2.88 -10.28
C PRO A 2 8.96 -3.11 -8.88
N ASN A 3 9.98 -2.32 -8.56
CA ASN A 3 10.88 -2.50 -7.41
C ASN A 3 10.47 -1.55 -6.28
N ASP A 4 9.17 -1.37 -6.05
CA ASP A 4 8.61 -0.63 -4.90
C ASP A 4 8.65 -1.47 -3.60
N GLY A 5 9.20 -2.69 -3.66
CA GLY A 5 9.29 -3.61 -2.51
C GLY A 5 7.96 -4.25 -2.10
N ILE A 6 6.86 -3.93 -2.81
CA ILE A 6 5.52 -4.44 -2.51
C ILE A 6 5.24 -5.67 -3.38
N PRO A 7 5.07 -6.87 -2.81
CA PRO A 7 4.77 -8.06 -3.58
C PRO A 7 3.32 -8.04 -4.10
N PHE A 8 3.09 -8.59 -5.29
CA PHE A 8 1.76 -8.66 -5.91
C PHE A 8 0.71 -9.34 -5.02
N GLU A 9 1.09 -10.34 -4.23
CA GLU A 9 0.17 -11.00 -3.30
C GLU A 9 -0.39 -10.01 -2.27
N ARG A 10 0.41 -9.04 -1.80
CA ARG A 10 -0.07 -8.01 -0.88
C ARG A 10 -1.08 -7.07 -1.53
N ILE A 11 -0.82 -6.68 -2.78
CA ILE A 11 -1.75 -5.84 -3.55
C ILE A 11 -3.07 -6.59 -3.74
N ARG A 12 -3.00 -7.88 -4.06
CA ARG A 12 -4.18 -8.74 -4.23
C ARG A 12 -4.97 -8.92 -2.93
N GLU A 13 -4.30 -9.22 -1.81
CA GLU A 13 -4.93 -9.33 -0.49
C GLU A 13 -5.67 -8.03 -0.14
N ARG A 14 -5.00 -6.89 -0.31
CA ARG A 14 -5.58 -5.58 0.00
C ARG A 14 -6.74 -5.23 -0.95
N ALA A 15 -6.61 -5.52 -2.24
CA ALA A 15 -7.69 -5.31 -3.21
C ALA A 15 -8.92 -6.20 -2.89
N TYR A 16 -8.69 -7.45 -2.47
CA TYR A 16 -9.75 -8.36 -2.06
C TYR A 16 -10.50 -7.86 -0.81
N ASP A 17 -9.78 -7.38 0.20
CA ASP A 17 -10.39 -6.78 1.39
C ASP A 17 -11.27 -5.58 1.04
N ILE A 18 -10.80 -4.70 0.15
CA ILE A 18 -11.57 -3.54 -0.29
C ILE A 18 -12.81 -4.00 -1.08
N TRP A 19 -12.65 -4.94 -2.01
CA TRP A 19 -13.75 -5.48 -2.81
C TRP A 19 -14.82 -6.16 -1.95
N ASP A 20 -14.41 -6.95 -0.94
CA ASP A 20 -15.30 -7.65 -0.02
C ASP A 20 -16.12 -6.66 0.83
N ARG A 21 -15.47 -5.64 1.41
CA ARG A 21 -16.13 -4.57 2.17
C ARG A 21 -17.12 -3.75 1.34
N ASN A 22 -16.84 -3.60 0.05
CA ASN A 22 -17.70 -2.88 -0.89
C ASN A 22 -18.86 -3.73 -1.44
N HIS A 23 -19.11 -4.92 -0.88
CA HIS A 23 -20.18 -5.85 -1.31
C HIS A 23 -19.94 -6.46 -2.69
N ARG A 24 -18.67 -6.57 -3.09
CA ARG A 24 -18.24 -7.30 -4.29
C ARG A 24 -18.91 -6.82 -5.58
N PRO A 25 -18.86 -5.51 -5.91
CA PRO A 25 -19.44 -5.01 -7.14
C PRO A 25 -18.64 -5.56 -8.33
N ALA A 26 -19.34 -6.05 -9.35
CA ALA A 26 -18.72 -6.56 -10.57
C ALA A 26 -18.25 -5.41 -11.45
N GLY A 27 -17.09 -5.56 -12.10
CA GLY A 27 -16.56 -4.57 -13.06
C GLY A 27 -15.72 -3.47 -12.43
N PHE A 28 -15.47 -3.51 -11.13
CA PHE A 28 -14.59 -2.57 -10.41
C PHE A 28 -13.29 -3.22 -9.93
N ASP A 29 -12.99 -4.44 -10.37
CA ASP A 29 -11.82 -5.22 -9.93
C ASP A 29 -10.49 -4.46 -10.17
N LEU A 30 -10.37 -3.77 -11.31
CA LEU A 30 -9.19 -2.97 -11.63
C LEU A 30 -9.07 -1.72 -10.73
N GLU A 31 -10.18 -1.05 -10.44
CA GLU A 31 -10.20 0.12 -9.56
C GLU A 31 -9.77 -0.26 -8.14
N PHE A 32 -10.25 -1.39 -7.62
CA PHE A 32 -9.82 -1.92 -6.32
C PHE A 32 -8.35 -2.32 -6.31
N TRP A 33 -7.84 -2.88 -7.40
CA TRP A 33 -6.42 -3.17 -7.54
C TRP A 33 -5.56 -1.90 -7.50
N LEU A 34 -5.94 -0.87 -8.26
CA LEU A 34 -5.22 0.41 -8.31
C LEU A 34 -5.28 1.15 -6.96
N MET A 35 -6.43 1.09 -6.27
CA MET A 35 -6.57 1.63 -4.91
C MET A 35 -5.63 0.90 -3.93
N ALA A 36 -5.62 -0.43 -3.96
CA ALA A 36 -4.75 -1.24 -3.10
C ALA A 36 -3.26 -0.97 -3.34
N GLU A 37 -2.84 -0.86 -4.61
CA GLU A 37 -1.47 -0.53 -4.96
C GLU A 37 -1.07 0.86 -4.42
N ARG A 38 -1.97 1.85 -4.57
CA ARG A 38 -1.73 3.22 -4.08
C ARG A 38 -1.62 3.28 -2.55
N GLU A 39 -2.48 2.57 -1.83
CA GLU A 39 -2.40 2.49 -0.37
C GLU A 39 -1.08 1.86 0.08
N LEU A 40 -0.72 0.70 -0.49
CA LEU A 40 0.51 0.00 -0.11
C LEU A 40 1.76 0.82 -0.45
N ARG A 41 1.76 1.57 -1.56
CA ARG A 41 2.86 2.48 -1.91
C ARG A 41 2.98 3.64 -0.91
N ALA A 42 1.85 4.19 -0.47
CA ALA A 42 1.84 5.23 0.57
C ALA A 42 2.35 4.69 1.92
N GLU A 43 1.90 3.50 2.34
CA GLU A 43 2.37 2.83 3.55
C GLU A 43 3.90 2.60 3.51
N ALA A 44 4.42 2.10 2.39
CA ALA A 44 5.85 1.87 2.20
C ALA A 44 6.67 3.17 2.24
N ALA A 45 6.16 4.26 1.64
CA ALA A 45 6.81 5.57 1.67
C ALA A 45 6.83 6.19 3.07
N THR A 46 5.78 5.95 3.87
CA THR A 46 5.71 6.48 5.24
C THR A 46 6.62 5.68 6.18
N ALA A 47 6.70 4.36 6.00
CA ALA A 47 7.58 3.49 6.77
C ALA A 47 9.08 3.79 6.58
N THR A 48 9.48 4.24 5.39
CA THR A 48 10.87 4.65 5.14
C THR A 48 11.18 6.04 5.73
N ALA A 49 10.22 6.97 5.69
CA ALA A 49 10.34 8.30 6.29
C ALA A 49 10.44 8.24 7.83
N ASP A 50 9.57 7.47 8.49
CA ASP A 50 9.56 7.31 9.95
C ASP A 50 10.87 6.71 10.47
N ARG A 51 11.41 5.70 9.77
CA ARG A 51 12.71 5.11 10.10
C ARG A 51 13.88 6.07 9.93
N SER A 52 13.78 7.04 9.02
CA SER A 52 14.84 8.04 8.82
C SER A 52 14.76 9.19 9.81
N GLU A 53 13.57 9.52 10.33
CA GLU A 53 13.41 10.52 11.39
C GLU A 53 13.87 10.00 12.77
N ALA A 54 13.63 8.72 13.07
CA ALA A 54 14.06 8.10 14.34
C ALA A 54 15.58 7.86 14.48
N ASN A 55 16.37 8.07 13.41
CA ASN A 55 17.83 7.83 13.41
C ASN A 55 18.66 9.12 13.48
N ASN A 56 18.07 10.30 13.72
CA ASN A 56 18.84 11.55 13.83
C ASN A 56 18.93 12.06 15.29
N PRO A 57 20.01 11.79 16.04
CA PRO A 57 20.25 12.42 17.34
C PRO A 57 20.98 13.77 17.16
N GLN A 58 20.27 14.84 16.78
CA GLN A 58 20.84 16.20 16.73
C GLN A 58 19.69 17.23 16.72
N THR A 59 19.52 18.25 17.57
CA THR A 59 20.31 18.91 18.63
C THR A 59 19.33 19.86 19.37
N SER A 60 19.43 20.00 20.69
CA SER A 60 19.04 21.22 21.43
C SER A 60 19.92 21.36 22.66
#